data_AF-A0AB40ECQ1-F1
#
_entry.id   AF-A0AB40ECQ1-F1
#
_cell.length_a   1.000
_cell.length_b   1.000
_cell.length_c   1.000
_cell.angle_alpha   90.00
_cell.angle_beta   90.00
_cell.angle_gamma   90.00
#
_symmetry.space_group_name_H-M   'P 1'
#
loop_
_entity.id
_entity.type
_entity.pdbx_description
1 polymer ?
#
loop_
_entity_poly.entity_id
_entity_poly.type
_entity_poly.pdbx_seq_one_letter_code
_entity_poly.pdbx_strand_id
1 'polypeptide(L)'
;MPPPNNCHHNPNEDEVDSLTSPLYFLDQNYQELQQKCLTESTLYSDELFPPDNSSIGLFDEVPPEVDMSQIVWKRPSELVSDPNLIVDDVSRFDYAQGSVLGNCWFLASIGALTFEKDIMKQVLPAEQSFTKDYAGIFHFRFWRFEKWIDVVIDDQLPTIDDELLFVCSKTSNEFWPALLEKAYAKVCGSYADLNAGFISEALMDFTGGTHMYYTLSSAPADLWKIMECAFISKTLIGCGSNSEGSPEENELLHGIIADHAYTVTGVFEVISEENPVQLVRLLNPWGEEEWQGDWSDESPLWETVCEEARKCCREVLNDGEFWMSMEDFTRLFESIDICCLCPDFLDGSSDCHWTSKRHFGRWNAEKFMYNTFIHHLTAGGDIIKTETFWKNPQFRVTIDELNEDCASGQRPENILVSLMQNHEKRNRNSQENYDIGFYVFEVSIGRQSDAYLRTVRKDTQL
;
A
#
# COMPACT_ATOMS: atom_id res chain seq x y z
N MET A 1 13.81 -7.22 32.26
CA MET A 1 12.38 -7.57 32.25
C MET A 1 12.30 -9.06 32.03
N PRO A 2 11.33 -9.81 32.55
CA PRO A 2 11.09 -11.13 31.97
C PRO A 2 10.84 -10.95 30.47
N PRO A 3 11.29 -11.87 29.61
CA PRO A 3 11.04 -11.76 28.17
C PRO A 3 9.54 -11.55 27.95
N PRO A 4 9.14 -10.74 26.95
CA PRO A 4 7.73 -10.63 26.60
C PRO A 4 7.20 -12.06 26.42
N ASN A 5 6.07 -12.36 27.07
CA ASN A 5 5.44 -13.68 27.08
C ASN A 5 5.67 -14.35 25.73
N ASN A 6 6.21 -15.57 25.74
CA ASN A 6 6.26 -16.42 24.57
C ASN A 6 4.83 -16.54 24.05
N CYS A 7 4.45 -15.73 23.07
CA CYS A 7 3.30 -15.99 22.22
C CYS A 7 3.69 -17.21 21.39
N HIS A 8 3.47 -18.39 21.97
CA HIS A 8 3.35 -19.60 21.20
C HIS A 8 2.10 -19.43 20.35
N HIS A 9 2.26 -19.14 19.05
CA HIS A 9 1.15 -19.26 18.11
C HIS A 9 0.72 -20.72 18.11
N ASN A 10 -0.41 -20.97 18.77
CA ASN A 10 -1.15 -22.21 18.66
C ASN A 10 -2.09 -22.04 17.46
N PRO A 11 -1.98 -22.83 16.38
CA PRO A 11 -2.74 -22.60 15.14
C PRO A 11 -4.27 -22.76 15.29
N ASN A 12 -4.78 -23.04 16.49
CA ASN A 12 -6.20 -23.16 16.81
C ASN A 12 -6.72 -22.07 17.77
N GLU A 13 -5.91 -21.08 18.17
CA GLU A 13 -6.42 -19.93 18.94
C GLU A 13 -7.02 -18.89 17.97
N ASP A 14 -8.31 -19.12 17.70
CA ASP A 14 -9.37 -18.20 17.29
C ASP A 14 -9.13 -17.35 16.03
N GLU A 15 -9.85 -17.70 14.95
CA GLU A 15 -9.98 -16.97 13.67
C GLU A 15 -10.45 -15.50 13.80
N VAL A 16 -10.58 -14.95 15.00
CA VAL A 16 -11.03 -13.59 15.27
C VAL A 16 -9.98 -12.58 14.77
N ASP A 17 -10.42 -11.55 14.04
CA ASP A 17 -9.59 -10.53 13.38
C ASP A 17 -8.83 -11.03 12.15
N SER A 18 -9.12 -12.25 11.69
CA SER A 18 -8.54 -12.84 10.48
C SER A 18 -9.29 -12.43 9.22
N LEU A 19 -8.74 -12.77 8.06
CA LEU A 19 -9.36 -12.53 6.77
C LEU A 19 -10.75 -13.18 6.63
N THR A 20 -10.97 -14.34 7.27
CA THR A 20 -12.24 -15.07 7.22
C THR A 20 -13.24 -14.57 8.26
N SER A 21 -12.78 -13.87 9.30
CA SER A 21 -13.63 -13.28 10.35
C SER A 21 -13.08 -11.90 10.76
N PRO A 22 -13.19 -10.90 9.85
CA PRO A 22 -12.70 -9.55 10.11
C PRO A 22 -13.48 -8.87 11.23
N LEU A 23 -12.87 -7.88 11.87
CA LEU A 23 -13.54 -7.02 12.84
C LEU A 23 -14.53 -6.08 12.19
N TYR A 24 -15.67 -5.87 12.83
CA TYR A 24 -16.60 -4.81 12.43
C TYR A 24 -16.00 -3.44 12.72
N PHE A 25 -15.65 -2.70 11.67
CA PHE A 25 -15.16 -1.35 11.82
C PHE A 25 -16.27 -0.46 12.39
N LEU A 26 -15.97 0.25 13.48
CA LEU A 26 -16.94 1.07 14.22
C LEU A 26 -18.22 0.30 14.63
N ASP A 27 -18.08 -0.99 14.92
CA ASP A 27 -19.16 -1.88 15.35
C ASP A 27 -20.32 -2.02 14.32
N GLN A 28 -20.05 -1.79 13.04
CA GLN A 28 -21.03 -1.96 11.96
C GLN A 28 -20.91 -3.33 11.29
N ASN A 29 -21.96 -4.14 11.40
CA ASN A 29 -22.07 -5.44 10.73
C ASN A 29 -22.84 -5.31 9.41
N TYR A 30 -22.16 -5.54 8.28
CA TYR A 30 -22.74 -5.45 6.94
C TYR A 30 -24.04 -6.26 6.78
N GLN A 31 -24.02 -7.54 7.15
CA GLN A 31 -25.15 -8.45 6.93
C GLN A 31 -26.37 -8.04 7.78
N GLU A 32 -26.15 -7.67 9.04
CA GLU A 32 -27.25 -7.22 9.91
C GLU A 32 -27.88 -5.92 9.42
N LEU A 33 -27.05 -4.95 9.00
CA LEU A 33 -27.51 -3.66 8.48
C LEU A 33 -28.22 -3.82 7.14
N GLN A 34 -27.69 -4.63 6.22
CA GLN A 34 -28.32 -4.94 4.94
C GLN A 34 -29.69 -5.59 5.15
N GLN A 35 -29.78 -6.63 6.00
CA GLN A 35 -31.05 -7.31 6.27
C GLN A 35 -32.08 -6.40 6.93
N LYS A 36 -31.65 -5.50 7.81
CA LYS A 36 -32.52 -4.46 8.37
C LYS A 36 -33.09 -3.56 7.29
N CYS A 37 -32.25 -2.99 6.42
CA CYS A 37 -32.68 -2.11 5.34
C CYS A 37 -33.61 -2.82 4.34
N LEU A 38 -33.32 -4.07 3.97
CA LEU A 38 -34.18 -4.90 3.12
C LEU A 38 -35.56 -5.13 3.77
N THR A 39 -35.59 -5.43 5.08
CA THR A 39 -36.83 -5.64 5.84
C THR A 39 -37.66 -4.35 5.93
N GLU A 40 -37.00 -3.22 6.15
CA GLU A 40 -37.65 -1.90 6.27
C GLU A 40 -37.97 -1.26 4.90
N SER A 41 -37.47 -1.84 3.80
CA SER A 41 -37.56 -1.26 2.45
C SER A 41 -36.99 0.16 2.38
N THR A 42 -35.86 0.37 3.06
CA THR A 42 -35.11 1.63 3.09
C THR A 42 -33.73 1.46 2.48
N LEU A 43 -33.13 2.55 2.01
CA LEU A 43 -31.72 2.57 1.65
C LEU A 43 -30.90 2.92 2.89
N TYR A 44 -29.76 2.25 3.04
CA TYR A 44 -28.82 2.49 4.12
C TYR A 44 -28.26 3.91 4.04
N SER A 45 -28.09 4.52 5.21
CA SER A 45 -27.43 5.80 5.40
C SER A 45 -26.43 5.62 6.53
N ASP A 46 -25.16 5.93 6.26
CA ASP A 46 -24.08 5.68 7.19
C ASP A 46 -23.91 6.84 8.17
N GLU A 47 -24.48 6.73 9.37
CA GLU A 47 -24.40 7.77 10.40
C GLU A 47 -22.96 8.04 10.88
N LEU A 48 -22.03 7.09 10.67
CA LEU A 48 -20.63 7.19 11.10
C LEU A 48 -19.68 7.73 10.02
N PHE A 49 -20.19 7.91 8.80
CA PHE A 49 -19.56 8.59 7.69
C PHE A 49 -20.64 9.24 6.81
N PRO A 50 -21.36 10.25 7.35
CA PRO A 50 -22.56 10.79 6.72
C PRO A 50 -22.26 11.53 5.41
N PRO A 51 -23.23 11.64 4.50
CA PRO A 51 -23.09 12.38 3.24
C PRO A 51 -23.12 13.91 3.47
N ASP A 52 -22.14 14.43 4.20
CA ASP A 52 -21.99 15.84 4.53
C ASP A 52 -20.51 16.27 4.62
N ASN A 53 -20.29 17.54 4.96
CA ASN A 53 -18.95 18.14 5.00
C ASN A 53 -18.00 17.48 6.02
N SER A 54 -18.51 16.75 7.02
CA SER A 54 -17.66 16.04 7.98
C SER A 54 -16.93 14.86 7.35
N SER A 55 -17.52 14.21 6.35
CA SER A 55 -16.91 13.12 5.58
C SER A 55 -15.99 13.62 4.47
N ILE A 56 -16.24 14.82 3.95
CA ILE A 56 -15.31 15.51 3.02
C ILE A 56 -14.03 15.91 3.75
N GLY A 57 -14.14 16.49 4.94
CA GLY A 57 -13.00 17.00 5.71
C GLY A 57 -12.60 18.42 5.31
N LEU A 58 -11.43 18.86 5.77
CA LEU A 58 -10.89 20.19 5.51
C LEU A 58 -9.71 20.09 4.55
N PHE A 59 -9.82 20.75 3.39
CA PHE A 59 -8.75 20.90 2.42
C PHE A 59 -8.06 22.25 2.64
N ASP A 60 -6.73 22.25 2.73
CA ASP A 60 -5.95 23.49 2.86
C ASP A 60 -5.90 24.26 1.53
N GLU A 61 -5.84 23.54 0.42
CA GLU A 61 -5.82 24.06 -0.95
C GLU A 61 -6.80 23.27 -1.81
N VAL A 62 -7.56 23.98 -2.64
CA VAL A 62 -8.53 23.43 -3.60
C VAL A 62 -8.34 24.19 -4.92
N PRO A 63 -8.40 23.52 -6.09
CA PRO A 63 -8.29 24.21 -7.37
C PRO A 63 -9.32 25.35 -7.50
N PRO A 64 -8.95 26.53 -8.03
CA PRO A 64 -9.80 27.72 -8.03
C PRO A 64 -11.11 27.57 -8.84
N GLU A 65 -11.16 26.60 -9.75
CA GLU A 65 -12.33 26.22 -10.54
C GLU A 65 -13.34 25.36 -9.76
N VAL A 66 -12.94 24.77 -8.62
CA VAL A 66 -13.79 23.88 -7.83
C VAL A 66 -14.45 24.65 -6.68
N ASP A 67 -15.77 24.81 -6.77
CA ASP A 67 -16.58 25.37 -5.69
C ASP A 67 -17.11 24.25 -4.77
N MET A 68 -16.40 23.99 -3.67
CA MET A 68 -16.77 22.98 -2.67
C MET A 68 -18.15 23.22 -2.04
N SER A 69 -18.74 24.42 -2.16
CA SER A 69 -20.10 24.68 -1.67
C SER A 69 -21.20 24.08 -2.57
N GLN A 70 -20.85 23.67 -3.79
CA GLN A 70 -21.75 23.04 -4.76
C GLN A 70 -21.83 21.52 -4.62
N ILE A 71 -21.09 20.92 -3.68
CA ILE A 71 -21.11 19.48 -3.47
C ILE A 71 -22.51 19.01 -3.15
N VAL A 72 -22.99 18.04 -3.93
CA VAL A 72 -24.21 17.29 -3.69
C VAL A 72 -23.84 15.82 -3.55
N TRP A 73 -24.41 15.15 -2.56
CA TRP A 73 -24.22 13.71 -2.40
C TRP A 73 -25.30 12.98 -3.16
N LYS A 74 -24.90 12.08 -4.07
CA LYS A 74 -25.81 11.33 -4.95
C LYS A 74 -25.47 9.86 -4.92
N ARG A 75 -26.49 9.01 -5.00
CA ARG A 75 -26.29 7.57 -5.23
C ARG A 75 -26.03 7.33 -6.72
N PRO A 76 -25.27 6.27 -7.07
CA PRO A 76 -25.07 5.86 -8.46
C PRO A 76 -26.36 5.76 -9.30
N SER A 77 -27.47 5.32 -8.68
CA SER A 77 -28.79 5.23 -9.33
C SER A 77 -29.45 6.58 -9.64
N GLU A 78 -28.96 7.67 -9.06
CA GLU A 78 -29.38 9.04 -9.38
C GLU A 78 -28.55 9.65 -10.51
N LEU A 79 -27.34 9.11 -10.75
CA LEU A 79 -26.41 9.57 -11.79
C LEU A 79 -26.65 8.82 -13.11
N VAL A 80 -26.86 7.50 -13.04
CA VAL A 80 -27.05 6.64 -14.21
C VAL A 80 -28.20 5.64 -14.02
N SER A 81 -28.79 5.17 -15.12
CA SER A 81 -29.94 4.28 -15.09
C SER A 81 -29.61 2.81 -14.77
N ASP A 82 -28.36 2.39 -14.97
CA ASP A 82 -27.91 1.01 -14.78
C ASP A 82 -26.53 0.98 -14.07
N PRO A 83 -26.47 1.40 -12.79
CA PRO A 83 -25.23 1.40 -12.04
C PRO A 83 -24.77 -0.02 -11.74
N ASN A 84 -23.48 -0.27 -11.95
CA ASN A 84 -22.83 -1.54 -11.66
C ASN A 84 -21.67 -1.30 -10.69
N LEU A 85 -21.42 -2.31 -9.85
CA LEU A 85 -20.27 -2.28 -8.95
C LEU A 85 -19.02 -2.50 -9.78
N ILE A 86 -19.01 -3.61 -10.51
CA ILE A 86 -18.03 -3.98 -11.52
C ILE A 86 -18.83 -4.30 -12.79
N VAL A 87 -18.44 -3.74 -13.94
CA VAL A 87 -19.11 -4.00 -15.23
C VAL A 87 -18.59 -5.29 -15.86
N ASP A 88 -17.27 -5.46 -15.91
CA ASP A 88 -16.61 -6.67 -16.42
C ASP A 88 -15.72 -7.31 -15.34
N ASP A 89 -14.42 -7.03 -15.39
CA ASP A 89 -13.44 -7.39 -14.35
C ASP A 89 -12.83 -6.09 -13.85
N VAL A 90 -12.24 -6.13 -12.65
CA VAL A 90 -11.52 -4.96 -12.16
C VAL A 90 -10.30 -4.71 -13.02
N SER A 91 -10.09 -3.46 -13.40
CA SER A 91 -8.98 -3.04 -14.24
C SER A 91 -8.37 -1.75 -13.71
N ARG A 92 -7.06 -1.64 -13.87
CA ARG A 92 -6.32 -0.40 -13.61
C ARG A 92 -6.76 0.78 -14.49
N PHE A 93 -7.55 0.50 -15.53
CA PHE A 93 -8.10 1.49 -16.46
C PHE A 93 -9.57 1.85 -16.15
N ASP A 94 -10.17 1.35 -15.07
CA ASP A 94 -11.56 1.68 -14.72
C ASP A 94 -11.68 3.07 -14.08
N TYR A 95 -10.56 3.68 -13.68
CA TYR A 95 -10.56 4.92 -12.93
C TYR A 95 -9.45 5.89 -13.35
N ALA A 96 -9.61 7.13 -12.89
CA ALA A 96 -8.62 8.19 -12.93
C ALA A 96 -8.73 9.02 -11.64
N GLN A 97 -7.60 9.52 -11.14
CA GLN A 97 -7.59 10.51 -10.06
C GLN A 97 -8.25 11.81 -10.51
N GLY A 98 -9.16 12.36 -9.70
CA GLY A 98 -9.69 13.70 -9.91
C GLY A 98 -8.74 14.80 -9.43
N SER A 99 -9.01 16.03 -9.84
CA SER A 99 -8.09 17.17 -9.64
C SER A 99 -8.05 17.75 -8.22
N VAL A 100 -9.00 17.38 -7.35
CA VAL A 100 -9.16 17.99 -6.02
C VAL A 100 -8.29 17.35 -4.95
N LEU A 101 -8.11 16.03 -5.00
CA LEU A 101 -7.53 15.25 -3.92
C LEU A 101 -6.19 14.65 -4.33
N GLY A 102 -5.12 14.99 -3.61
CA GLY A 102 -3.77 14.45 -3.80
C GLY A 102 -3.58 13.06 -3.18
N ASN A 103 -4.37 12.06 -3.58
CA ASN A 103 -4.31 10.68 -3.08
C ASN A 103 -3.69 9.69 -4.08
N CYS A 104 -2.78 10.17 -4.94
CA CYS A 104 -2.11 9.35 -5.96
C CYS A 104 -1.49 8.07 -5.38
N TRP A 105 -0.91 8.13 -4.19
CA TRP A 105 -0.33 6.99 -3.47
C TRP A 105 -1.33 5.84 -3.25
N PHE A 106 -2.58 6.19 -2.94
CA PHE A 106 -3.67 5.24 -2.74
C PHE A 106 -4.17 4.68 -4.07
N LEU A 107 -4.38 5.55 -5.07
CA LEU A 107 -4.85 5.12 -6.39
C LEU A 107 -3.80 4.28 -7.14
N ALA A 108 -2.51 4.62 -7.07
CA ALA A 108 -1.43 3.79 -7.59
C ALA A 108 -1.40 2.42 -6.89
N SER A 109 -1.67 2.38 -5.58
CA SER A 109 -1.77 1.12 -4.85
C SER A 109 -2.98 0.28 -5.30
N ILE A 110 -4.11 0.92 -5.62
CA ILE A 110 -5.26 0.25 -6.26
C ILE A 110 -4.85 -0.30 -7.64
N GLY A 111 -4.06 0.44 -8.41
CA GLY A 111 -3.52 0.01 -9.69
C GLY A 111 -2.82 -1.34 -9.57
N ALA A 112 -1.94 -1.47 -8.57
CA ALA A 112 -1.25 -2.72 -8.28
C ALA A 112 -2.23 -3.82 -7.85
N LEU A 113 -3.20 -3.49 -6.99
CA LEU A 113 -4.22 -4.43 -6.49
C LEU A 113 -5.04 -5.08 -7.62
N THR A 114 -5.32 -4.36 -8.70
CA THR A 114 -6.12 -4.89 -9.84
C THR A 114 -5.47 -6.09 -10.55
N PHE A 115 -4.14 -6.25 -10.46
CA PHE A 115 -3.44 -7.41 -11.03
C PHE A 115 -3.65 -8.66 -10.17
N GLU A 116 -3.88 -8.50 -8.88
CA GLU A 116 -3.93 -9.59 -7.91
C GLU A 116 -5.36 -9.93 -7.48
N LYS A 117 -6.09 -10.61 -8.37
CA LYS A 117 -7.51 -10.96 -8.18
C LYS A 117 -7.83 -11.65 -6.85
N ASP A 118 -6.91 -12.46 -6.34
CA ASP A 118 -7.10 -13.16 -5.07
C ASP A 118 -7.03 -12.20 -3.87
N ILE A 119 -6.23 -11.13 -3.97
CA ILE A 119 -6.12 -10.06 -2.98
C ILE A 119 -7.28 -9.07 -3.17
N MET A 120 -7.63 -8.74 -4.42
CA MET A 120 -8.78 -7.87 -4.69
C MET A 120 -10.09 -8.45 -4.13
N LYS A 121 -10.33 -9.76 -4.26
CA LYS A 121 -11.53 -10.41 -3.68
C LYS A 121 -11.57 -10.37 -2.16
N GLN A 122 -10.43 -10.16 -1.50
CA GLN A 122 -10.36 -9.96 -0.06
C GLN A 122 -10.79 -8.55 0.30
N VAL A 123 -10.26 -7.56 -0.41
CA VAL A 123 -10.56 -6.13 -0.23
C VAL A 123 -11.99 -5.78 -0.64
N LEU A 124 -12.46 -6.35 -1.74
CA LEU A 124 -13.79 -6.17 -2.32
C LEU A 124 -14.52 -7.54 -2.38
N PRO A 125 -15.28 -7.91 -1.33
CA PRO A 125 -16.09 -9.12 -1.33
C PRO A 125 -17.10 -9.14 -2.49
N ALA A 126 -17.33 -10.32 -3.08
CA ALA A 126 -18.07 -10.48 -4.34
C ALA A 126 -19.60 -10.60 -4.19
N GLU A 127 -20.12 -10.69 -2.96
CA GLU A 127 -21.54 -10.91 -2.66
C GLU A 127 -22.43 -9.67 -2.72
N GLN A 128 -21.87 -8.51 -3.06
CA GLN A 128 -22.54 -7.20 -3.12
C GLN A 128 -22.77 -6.75 -4.56
N SER A 129 -23.89 -6.06 -4.80
CA SER A 129 -24.25 -5.57 -6.14
C SER A 129 -25.31 -4.47 -6.06
N PHE A 130 -25.52 -3.75 -7.17
CA PHE A 130 -26.63 -2.80 -7.32
C PHE A 130 -27.97 -3.44 -7.69
N THR A 131 -28.03 -4.77 -7.86
CA THR A 131 -29.24 -5.47 -8.34
C THR A 131 -29.77 -6.45 -7.31
N LYS A 132 -29.00 -7.46 -6.96
CA LYS A 132 -29.39 -8.50 -6.00
C LYS A 132 -29.22 -7.97 -4.57
N ASP A 133 -30.27 -8.06 -3.77
CA ASP A 133 -30.29 -7.68 -2.35
C ASP A 133 -29.77 -6.24 -2.10
N TYR A 134 -29.98 -5.36 -3.09
CA TYR A 134 -29.54 -3.96 -3.01
C TYR A 134 -30.31 -3.19 -1.94
N ALA A 135 -29.56 -2.52 -1.07
CA ALA A 135 -30.09 -1.66 -0.02
C ALA A 135 -29.25 -0.37 0.14
N GLY A 136 -28.52 0.05 -0.90
CA GLY A 136 -27.66 1.24 -0.84
C GLY A 136 -26.49 1.12 0.14
N ILE A 137 -26.04 -0.11 0.40
CA ILE A 137 -25.01 -0.49 1.38
C ILE A 137 -23.96 -1.36 0.70
N PHE A 138 -22.69 -1.09 1.01
CA PHE A 138 -21.54 -1.83 0.49
C PHE A 138 -20.53 -2.03 1.62
N HIS A 139 -19.59 -2.96 1.44
CA HIS A 139 -18.51 -3.15 2.39
C HIS A 139 -17.18 -3.55 1.73
N PHE A 140 -16.09 -3.20 2.41
CA PHE A 140 -14.73 -3.42 1.96
C PHE A 140 -13.88 -3.86 3.14
N ARG A 141 -12.80 -4.60 2.87
CA ARG A 141 -11.89 -5.06 3.92
C ARG A 141 -10.52 -4.48 3.74
N PHE A 142 -9.96 -4.02 4.85
CA PHE A 142 -8.58 -3.55 4.90
C PHE A 142 -7.90 -4.24 6.08
N TRP A 143 -6.63 -4.52 5.91
CA TRP A 143 -5.77 -4.90 7.01
C TRP A 143 -5.26 -3.63 7.70
N ARG A 144 -5.48 -3.49 9.00
CA ARG A 144 -4.99 -2.36 9.80
C ARG A 144 -4.29 -2.92 11.01
N PHE A 145 -2.95 -2.78 11.05
CA PHE A 145 -2.11 -3.10 12.21
C PHE A 145 -2.50 -4.43 12.88
N GLU A 146 -2.29 -5.53 12.15
CA GLU A 146 -2.61 -6.94 12.48
C GLU A 146 -3.98 -7.43 12.09
N LYS A 147 -4.96 -6.54 12.00
CA LYS A 147 -6.35 -6.95 12.02
C LYS A 147 -6.99 -6.66 10.69
N TRP A 148 -7.70 -7.64 10.15
CA TRP A 148 -8.64 -7.35 9.09
C TRP A 148 -9.85 -6.66 9.68
N ILE A 149 -10.24 -5.52 9.11
CA ILE A 149 -11.44 -4.78 9.44
C ILE A 149 -12.40 -4.80 8.25
N ASP A 150 -13.69 -4.97 8.52
CA ASP A 150 -14.79 -4.90 7.56
C ASP A 150 -15.47 -3.55 7.70
N VAL A 151 -15.42 -2.75 6.63
CA VAL A 151 -15.83 -1.35 6.60
C VAL A 151 -17.10 -1.24 5.79
N VAL A 152 -18.20 -0.97 6.49
CA VAL A 152 -19.51 -0.74 5.88
C VAL A 152 -19.63 0.71 5.45
N ILE A 153 -20.18 0.99 4.28
CA ILE A 153 -20.53 2.34 3.80
C ILE A 153 -21.91 2.35 3.16
N ASP A 154 -22.53 3.52 3.05
CA ASP A 154 -23.59 3.73 2.05
C ASP A 154 -22.99 4.12 0.68
N ASP A 155 -23.79 4.09 -0.38
CA ASP A 155 -23.38 4.43 -1.74
C ASP A 155 -23.60 5.90 -2.13
N GLN A 156 -23.80 6.81 -1.17
CA GLN A 156 -23.89 8.24 -1.49
C GLN A 156 -22.48 8.76 -1.77
N LEU A 157 -22.23 9.28 -2.97
CA LEU A 157 -20.92 9.78 -3.41
C LEU A 157 -20.96 11.30 -3.59
N PRO A 158 -19.88 12.01 -3.26
CA PRO A 158 -19.82 13.46 -3.45
C PRO A 158 -19.64 13.82 -4.93
N THR A 159 -20.53 14.67 -5.44
CA THR A 159 -20.51 15.13 -6.83
C THR A 159 -20.60 16.64 -6.94
N ILE A 160 -20.08 17.18 -8.04
CA ILE A 160 -20.37 18.53 -8.53
C ILE A 160 -20.85 18.38 -9.97
N ASP A 161 -21.96 19.04 -10.32
CA ASP A 161 -22.54 18.98 -11.66
C ASP A 161 -22.74 17.54 -12.21
N ASP A 162 -23.16 16.61 -11.35
CA ASP A 162 -23.37 15.18 -11.65
C ASP A 162 -22.10 14.36 -11.95
N GLU A 163 -20.92 14.94 -11.75
CA GLU A 163 -19.63 14.25 -11.88
C GLU A 163 -19.03 13.94 -10.51
N LEU A 164 -18.38 12.77 -10.39
CA LEU A 164 -17.68 12.38 -9.16
C LEU A 164 -16.54 13.36 -8.85
N LEU A 165 -16.43 13.79 -7.59
CA LEU A 165 -15.49 14.85 -7.20
C LEU A 165 -14.03 14.38 -7.08
N PHE A 166 -13.83 13.15 -6.62
CA PHE A 166 -12.52 12.60 -6.26
C PHE A 166 -12.07 11.58 -7.29
N VAL A 167 -12.10 10.27 -7.03
CA VAL A 167 -11.83 9.30 -8.10
C VAL A 167 -12.94 9.32 -9.14
N CYS A 168 -12.55 9.53 -10.39
CA CYS A 168 -13.43 9.49 -11.55
C CYS A 168 -13.50 8.06 -12.09
N SER A 169 -14.70 7.63 -12.49
CA SER A 169 -14.85 6.36 -13.20
C SER A 169 -14.67 6.59 -14.70
N LYS A 170 -13.77 5.85 -15.35
CA LYS A 170 -13.58 5.87 -16.81
C LYS A 170 -14.73 5.15 -17.54
N THR A 171 -15.42 4.25 -16.86
CA THR A 171 -16.66 3.61 -17.32
C THR A 171 -17.86 4.23 -16.59
N SER A 172 -18.70 4.99 -17.30
CA SER A 172 -19.70 5.88 -16.68
C SER A 172 -20.70 5.22 -15.73
N ASN A 173 -20.90 3.90 -15.82
CA ASN A 173 -21.80 3.16 -14.94
C ASN A 173 -21.10 2.16 -14.00
N GLU A 174 -19.78 2.30 -13.78
CA GLU A 174 -18.99 1.47 -12.88
C GLU A 174 -18.53 2.26 -11.65
N PHE A 175 -18.76 1.72 -10.45
CA PHE A 175 -18.61 2.50 -9.20
C PHE A 175 -17.72 1.85 -8.14
N TRP A 176 -17.10 0.69 -8.38
CA TRP A 176 -16.18 0.09 -7.41
C TRP A 176 -15.03 1.02 -7.00
N PRO A 177 -14.40 1.85 -7.87
CA PRO A 177 -13.28 2.70 -7.45
C PRO A 177 -13.72 3.76 -6.45
N ALA A 178 -14.85 4.43 -6.73
CA ALA A 178 -15.40 5.49 -5.89
C ALA A 178 -15.90 4.97 -4.53
N LEU A 179 -16.50 3.78 -4.53
CA LEU A 179 -16.94 3.13 -3.28
C LEU A 179 -15.74 2.63 -2.46
N LEU A 180 -14.69 2.10 -3.10
CA LEU A 180 -13.46 1.69 -2.42
C LEU A 180 -12.73 2.90 -1.80
N GLU A 181 -12.60 4.01 -2.56
CA GLU A 181 -12.04 5.27 -2.07
C GLU A 181 -12.84 5.81 -0.88
N LYS A 182 -14.17 5.77 -0.94
CA LYS A 182 -15.04 6.17 0.16
C LYS A 182 -14.82 5.31 1.41
N ALA A 183 -14.75 3.99 1.26
CA ALA A 183 -14.51 3.08 2.38
C ALA A 183 -13.16 3.35 3.03
N TYR A 184 -12.13 3.63 2.22
CA TYR A 184 -10.81 3.95 2.74
C TYR A 184 -10.76 5.34 3.39
N ALA A 185 -11.41 6.36 2.81
CA ALA A 185 -11.61 7.67 3.43
C ALA A 185 -12.27 7.56 4.81
N LYS A 186 -13.26 6.66 4.96
CA LYS A 186 -13.90 6.37 6.24
C LYS A 186 -12.95 5.76 7.28
N VAL A 187 -12.04 4.88 6.85
CA VAL A 187 -10.98 4.33 7.73
C VAL A 187 -10.02 5.43 8.16
N CYS A 188 -9.62 6.30 7.22
CA CYS A 188 -8.67 7.39 7.43
C CYS A 188 -9.26 8.61 8.13
N GLY A 189 -10.59 8.75 8.20
CA GLY A 189 -11.29 9.83 8.89
C GLY A 189 -12.21 10.66 7.99
N SER A 190 -11.73 11.06 6.80
CA SER A 190 -12.43 11.85 5.78
C SER A 190 -11.73 11.71 4.43
N TYR A 191 -12.33 12.24 3.35
CA TYR A 191 -11.64 12.32 2.05
C TYR A 191 -10.38 13.19 2.12
N ALA A 192 -10.41 14.31 2.84
CA ALA A 192 -9.25 15.16 3.06
C ALA A 192 -8.10 14.45 3.78
N ASP A 193 -8.39 13.43 4.62
CA ASP A 193 -7.38 12.61 5.29
C ASP A 193 -6.63 11.64 4.34
N LEU A 194 -7.07 11.52 3.07
CA LEU A 194 -6.36 10.78 2.03
C LEU A 194 -5.30 11.63 1.30
N ASN A 195 -5.29 12.94 1.51
CA ASN A 195 -4.34 13.83 0.86
C ASN A 195 -2.91 13.57 1.36
N ALA A 196 -1.98 13.38 0.42
CA ALA A 196 -0.56 13.08 0.61
C ALA A 196 -0.26 11.80 1.43
N GLY A 197 0.54 10.89 0.89
CA GLY A 197 0.85 9.65 1.60
C GLY A 197 1.86 8.75 0.92
N PHE A 198 2.23 7.68 1.62
CA PHE A 198 3.16 6.69 1.08
C PHE A 198 2.40 5.51 0.49
N ILE A 199 2.81 5.09 -0.71
CA ILE A 199 2.26 3.92 -1.42
C ILE A 199 2.24 2.69 -0.50
N SER A 200 3.31 2.50 0.27
CA SER A 200 3.45 1.39 1.22
C SER A 200 2.30 1.26 2.22
N GLU A 201 1.67 2.37 2.64
CA GLU A 201 0.53 2.35 3.55
C GLU A 201 -0.65 1.58 2.94
N ALA A 202 -1.07 1.96 1.73
CA ALA A 202 -2.19 1.33 1.05
C ALA A 202 -1.84 -0.09 0.60
N LEU A 203 -0.61 -0.33 0.12
CA LEU A 203 -0.16 -1.68 -0.23
C LEU A 203 -0.23 -2.66 0.96
N MET A 204 0.21 -2.22 2.14
CA MET A 204 0.11 -3.02 3.36
C MET A 204 -1.34 -3.18 3.80
N ASP A 205 -2.17 -2.14 3.69
CA ASP A 205 -3.57 -2.19 4.06
C ASP A 205 -4.41 -3.11 3.15
N PHE A 206 -4.02 -3.29 1.89
CA PHE A 206 -4.69 -4.22 0.98
C PHE A 206 -4.29 -5.68 1.19
N THR A 207 -3.12 -5.93 1.77
CA THR A 207 -2.51 -7.28 1.76
C THR A 207 -2.34 -7.88 3.17
N GLY A 208 -2.13 -7.04 4.18
CA GLY A 208 -1.52 -7.46 5.44
C GLY A 208 -0.16 -8.14 5.27
N GLY A 209 0.50 -7.86 4.14
CA GLY A 209 1.72 -8.50 3.68
C GLY A 209 2.99 -7.89 4.25
N THR A 210 4.12 -8.40 3.78
CA THR A 210 5.44 -7.87 4.09
C THR A 210 5.82 -6.82 3.06
N HIS A 211 6.18 -5.64 3.54
CA HIS A 211 6.67 -4.52 2.74
C HIS A 211 8.20 -4.53 2.63
N MET A 212 8.70 -4.29 1.43
CA MET A 212 10.10 -4.06 1.09
C MET A 212 10.21 -2.72 0.37
N TYR A 213 11.26 -1.97 0.69
CA TYR A 213 11.54 -0.65 0.14
C TYR A 213 12.97 -0.62 -0.39
N TYR A 214 13.13 -0.14 -1.62
CA TYR A 214 14.45 0.06 -2.22
C TYR A 214 14.55 1.50 -2.72
N THR A 215 15.54 2.24 -2.19
CA THR A 215 15.98 3.50 -2.80
C THR A 215 16.71 3.18 -4.10
N LEU A 216 16.23 3.71 -5.22
CA LEU A 216 16.73 3.36 -6.56
C LEU A 216 18.17 3.84 -6.78
N SER A 217 18.51 5.04 -6.30
CA SER A 217 19.86 5.61 -6.42
C SER A 217 20.96 4.78 -5.72
N SER A 218 20.58 3.95 -4.75
CA SER A 218 21.48 3.05 -4.02
C SER A 218 21.01 1.60 -4.06
N ALA A 219 20.24 1.23 -5.08
CA ALA A 219 19.66 -0.10 -5.20
C ALA A 219 20.73 -1.19 -5.33
N PRO A 220 20.43 -2.42 -4.88
CA PRO A 220 21.34 -3.53 -5.05
C PRO A 220 21.44 -3.92 -6.53
N ALA A 221 22.60 -4.48 -6.94
CA ALA A 221 22.87 -4.81 -8.34
C ALA A 221 21.92 -5.88 -8.93
N ASP A 222 21.25 -6.65 -8.06
CA ASP A 222 20.25 -7.66 -8.40
C ASP A 222 18.80 -7.15 -8.36
N LEU A 223 18.57 -5.83 -8.25
CA LEU A 223 17.21 -5.26 -8.18
C LEU A 223 16.31 -5.72 -9.34
N TRP A 224 16.82 -5.73 -10.57
CA TRP A 224 16.04 -6.24 -11.72
C TRP A 224 15.52 -7.65 -11.48
N LYS A 225 16.38 -8.53 -10.95
CA LYS A 225 16.00 -9.92 -10.68
C LYS A 225 14.95 -10.01 -9.57
N ILE A 226 15.08 -9.17 -8.54
CA ILE A 226 14.10 -9.05 -7.46
C ILE A 226 12.74 -8.61 -8.03
N MET A 227 12.72 -7.63 -8.94
CA MET A 227 11.50 -7.14 -9.59
C MET A 227 10.84 -8.21 -10.47
N GLU A 228 11.61 -8.94 -11.28
CA GLU A 228 11.09 -10.06 -12.07
C GLU A 228 10.44 -11.13 -11.18
N CYS A 229 11.13 -11.54 -10.12
CA CYS A 229 10.63 -12.55 -9.19
C CYS A 229 9.38 -12.04 -8.45
N ALA A 230 9.38 -10.79 -7.99
CA ALA A 230 8.24 -10.17 -7.32
C ALA A 230 7.01 -10.13 -8.24
N PHE A 231 7.17 -9.71 -9.50
CA PHE A 231 6.07 -9.61 -10.45
C PHE A 231 5.44 -10.98 -10.76
N ILE A 232 6.24 -12.06 -10.81
CA ILE A 232 5.74 -13.43 -11.01
C ILE A 232 5.03 -13.96 -9.75
N SER A 233 5.44 -13.52 -8.56
CA SER A 233 5.00 -14.06 -7.27
C SER A 233 3.79 -13.35 -6.66
N LYS A 234 2.92 -12.75 -7.48
CA LYS A 234 1.65 -12.16 -7.04
C LYS A 234 1.82 -11.06 -5.99
N THR A 235 2.71 -10.12 -6.26
CA THR A 235 3.03 -9.00 -5.36
C THR A 235 2.44 -7.70 -5.88
N LEU A 236 2.18 -6.76 -4.97
CA LEU A 236 1.76 -5.42 -5.34
C LEU A 236 3.00 -4.53 -5.36
N ILE A 237 3.22 -3.83 -6.47
CA ILE A 237 4.41 -3.02 -6.68
C ILE A 237 4.01 -1.60 -7.08
N GLY A 238 4.54 -0.61 -6.38
CA GLY A 238 4.43 0.79 -6.74
C GLY A 238 5.77 1.51 -6.57
N CYS A 239 5.84 2.75 -7.02
CA CYS A 239 7.05 3.55 -6.97
C CYS A 239 6.74 5.05 -6.87
N GLY A 240 7.65 5.80 -6.25
CA GLY A 240 7.58 7.26 -6.14
C GLY A 240 8.58 7.92 -7.09
N SER A 241 8.13 8.91 -7.86
CA SER A 241 9.03 9.76 -8.64
C SER A 241 9.87 10.66 -7.74
N ASN A 242 10.99 11.15 -8.24
CA ASN A 242 11.80 12.12 -7.51
C ASN A 242 11.00 13.42 -7.23
N SER A 243 11.35 14.10 -6.14
CA SER A 243 10.83 15.44 -5.85
C SER A 243 11.17 16.46 -6.95
N GLU A 244 10.40 17.54 -7.00
CA GLU A 244 10.66 18.64 -7.94
C GLU A 244 12.09 19.17 -7.81
N GLY A 245 12.80 19.19 -8.93
CA GLY A 245 14.12 19.75 -9.05
C GLY A 245 14.09 21.23 -9.47
N SER A 246 15.24 21.72 -9.90
CA SER A 246 15.35 22.97 -10.63
C SER A 246 14.54 22.93 -11.94
N PRO A 247 14.18 24.08 -12.53
CA PRO A 247 13.48 24.10 -13.82
C PRO A 247 14.19 23.30 -14.92
N GLU A 248 15.52 23.32 -14.95
CA GLU A 248 16.32 22.53 -15.90
C GLU A 248 16.22 21.02 -15.65
N GLU A 249 16.13 20.59 -14.39
CA GLU A 249 15.90 19.18 -14.03
C GLU A 249 14.47 18.74 -14.35
N ASN A 250 13.49 19.62 -14.13
CA ASN A 250 12.08 19.32 -14.42
C ASN A 250 11.80 19.22 -15.93
N GLU A 251 12.53 19.98 -16.77
CA GLU A 251 12.47 19.81 -18.23
C GLU A 251 12.91 18.40 -18.68
N LEU A 252 13.75 17.71 -17.89
CA LEU A 252 14.25 16.36 -18.18
C LEU A 252 13.30 15.24 -17.72
N LEU A 253 12.16 15.57 -17.08
CA LEU A 253 11.18 14.58 -16.66
C LEU A 253 10.40 13.98 -17.84
N HIS A 254 10.36 14.66 -18.99
CA HIS A 254 9.70 14.20 -20.22
C HIS A 254 8.32 13.55 -19.97
N GLY A 255 7.44 14.22 -19.22
CA GLY A 255 6.10 13.74 -18.91
C GLY A 255 5.95 13.00 -17.57
N ILE A 256 7.05 12.68 -16.87
CA ILE A 256 6.96 12.21 -15.48
C ILE A 256 6.58 13.39 -14.56
N ILE A 257 5.63 13.14 -13.67
CA ILE A 257 5.18 14.09 -12.64
C ILE A 257 6.06 13.88 -11.42
N ALA A 258 6.64 14.97 -10.91
CA ALA A 258 7.47 14.94 -9.72
C ALA A 258 6.62 14.78 -8.44
N ASP A 259 7.21 14.22 -7.40
CA ASP A 259 6.57 13.97 -6.10
C ASP A 259 5.24 13.21 -6.23
N HIS A 260 5.21 12.22 -7.13
CA HIS A 260 4.00 11.52 -7.54
C HIS A 260 4.16 10.00 -7.49
N ALA A 261 3.06 9.32 -7.22
CA ALA A 261 3.01 7.87 -7.08
C ALA A 261 2.56 7.19 -8.36
N TYR A 262 3.28 6.14 -8.75
CA TYR A 262 3.00 5.32 -9.92
C TYR A 262 2.86 3.86 -9.54
N THR A 263 2.12 3.10 -10.35
CA THR A 263 2.04 1.64 -10.23
C THR A 263 3.08 1.00 -11.13
N VAL A 264 3.78 -0.04 -10.67
CA VAL A 264 4.56 -0.90 -11.58
C VAL A 264 3.65 -2.01 -12.12
N THR A 265 3.36 -1.97 -13.41
CA THR A 265 2.37 -2.86 -14.07
C THR A 265 3.02 -3.90 -15.00
N GLY A 266 4.35 -3.87 -15.12
CA GLY A 266 5.09 -4.80 -15.96
C GLY A 266 6.60 -4.70 -15.75
N VAL A 267 7.27 -5.85 -15.82
CA VAL A 267 8.73 -5.98 -15.83
C VAL A 267 9.07 -6.95 -16.96
N PHE A 268 9.75 -6.47 -18.00
CA PHE A 268 9.98 -7.27 -19.20
C PHE A 268 11.30 -6.92 -19.88
N GLU A 269 12.01 -7.93 -20.39
CA GLU A 269 13.23 -7.76 -21.17
C GLU A 269 12.95 -7.95 -22.66
N VAL A 270 13.37 -6.99 -23.48
CA VAL A 270 13.31 -7.08 -24.94
C VAL A 270 14.72 -7.16 -25.53
N ILE A 271 14.84 -7.71 -26.74
CA ILE A 271 16.09 -7.66 -27.50
C ILE A 271 15.99 -6.56 -28.56
N SER A 272 16.80 -5.51 -28.42
CA SER A 272 16.91 -4.38 -29.34
C SER A 272 18.29 -4.37 -29.97
N GLU A 273 18.37 -4.51 -31.30
CA GLU A 273 19.65 -4.51 -32.03
C GLU A 273 20.72 -5.44 -31.41
N GLU A 274 20.33 -6.67 -31.09
CA GLU A 274 21.17 -7.70 -30.42
C GLU A 274 21.52 -7.44 -28.94
N ASN A 275 21.06 -6.33 -28.35
CA ASN A 275 21.29 -6.03 -26.94
C ASN A 275 20.01 -6.25 -26.12
N PRO A 276 20.09 -6.92 -24.94
CA PRO A 276 18.98 -6.99 -24.01
C PRO A 276 18.71 -5.61 -23.39
N VAL A 277 17.44 -5.21 -23.34
CA VAL A 277 16.98 -3.98 -22.72
C VAL A 277 15.90 -4.31 -21.70
N GLN A 278 16.17 -3.93 -20.46
CA GLN A 278 15.30 -4.10 -19.31
C GLN A 278 14.29 -2.96 -19.27
N LEU A 279 13.00 -3.28 -19.36
CA LEU A 279 11.91 -2.31 -19.40
C LEU A 279 10.99 -2.48 -18.18
N VAL A 280 10.56 -1.34 -17.64
CA VAL A 280 9.56 -1.25 -16.57
C VAL A 280 8.34 -0.54 -17.15
N ARG A 281 7.16 -1.13 -16.96
CA ARG A 281 5.88 -0.49 -17.32
C ARG A 281 5.27 0.14 -16.08
N LEU A 282 4.90 1.41 -16.22
CA LEU A 282 4.33 2.21 -15.14
C LEU A 282 2.95 2.69 -15.53
N LEU A 283 2.09 2.88 -14.53
CA LEU A 283 0.79 3.54 -14.67
C LEU A 283 0.75 4.80 -13.81
N ASN A 284 0.45 5.93 -14.46
CA ASN A 284 0.02 7.16 -13.82
C ASN A 284 -1.45 7.02 -13.39
N PRO A 285 -1.79 7.09 -12.08
CA PRO A 285 -3.17 6.98 -11.61
C PRO A 285 -4.08 8.12 -12.07
N TRP A 286 -3.55 9.19 -12.68
CA TRP A 286 -4.35 10.22 -13.37
C TRP A 286 -5.01 9.68 -14.64
N GLY A 287 -4.51 8.56 -15.16
CA GLY A 287 -5.05 7.93 -16.35
C GLY A 287 -4.71 8.67 -17.66
N GLU A 288 -3.70 9.53 -17.62
CA GLU A 288 -3.10 10.31 -18.70
C GLU A 288 -1.69 10.78 -18.26
N GLU A 289 -1.06 11.67 -19.04
CA GLU A 289 0.27 12.25 -18.78
C GLU A 289 1.37 11.19 -18.62
N GLU A 290 1.86 10.74 -19.77
CA GLU A 290 2.78 9.61 -19.89
C GLU A 290 4.22 10.04 -20.22
N TRP A 291 5.15 9.13 -20.00
CA TRP A 291 6.55 9.27 -20.41
C TRP A 291 6.68 9.49 -21.92
N GLN A 292 7.51 10.46 -22.31
CA GLN A 292 7.76 10.87 -23.70
C GLN A 292 9.20 10.59 -24.17
N GLY A 293 10.02 9.94 -23.32
CA GLY A 293 11.40 9.61 -23.65
C GLY A 293 11.55 8.24 -24.31
N ASP A 294 12.73 7.64 -24.13
CA ASP A 294 13.05 6.33 -24.71
C ASP A 294 12.08 5.26 -24.22
N TRP A 295 11.55 4.49 -25.17
CA TRP A 295 10.54 3.43 -24.96
C TRP A 295 9.12 3.90 -24.61
N SER A 296 8.85 5.21 -24.64
CA SER A 296 7.47 5.72 -24.69
C SER A 296 6.66 5.12 -25.84
N ASP A 297 5.33 5.22 -25.80
CA ASP A 297 4.40 4.69 -26.81
C ASP A 297 4.74 5.14 -28.24
N GLU A 298 5.14 6.41 -28.39
CA GLU A 298 5.54 7.01 -29.66
C GLU A 298 7.03 6.83 -30.01
N SER A 299 7.82 6.22 -29.12
CA SER A 299 9.27 6.06 -29.29
C SER A 299 9.62 5.30 -30.58
N PRO A 300 10.59 5.81 -31.38
CA PRO A 300 11.10 5.10 -32.55
C PRO A 300 11.90 3.84 -32.18
N LEU A 301 12.34 3.69 -30.93
CA LEU A 301 13.07 2.49 -30.48
C LEU A 301 12.22 1.22 -30.59
N TRP A 302 10.89 1.32 -30.59
CA TRP A 302 10.04 0.15 -30.82
C TRP A 302 10.21 -0.48 -32.21
N GLU A 303 10.83 0.20 -33.17
CA GLU A 303 11.16 -0.36 -34.48
C GLU A 303 12.43 -1.22 -34.48
N THR A 304 13.19 -1.26 -33.38
CA THR A 304 14.43 -2.06 -33.26
C THR A 304 14.19 -3.46 -32.69
N VAL A 305 13.00 -3.73 -32.15
CA VAL A 305 12.62 -5.03 -31.56
C VAL A 305 11.83 -5.89 -32.56
N CYS A 306 11.68 -7.19 -32.29
CA CYS A 306 10.89 -8.08 -33.14
C CYS A 306 9.39 -7.70 -33.15
N GLU A 307 8.67 -8.12 -34.19
CA GLU A 307 7.25 -7.81 -34.34
C GLU A 307 6.40 -8.36 -33.19
N GLU A 308 6.76 -9.52 -32.64
CA GLU A 308 6.08 -10.13 -31.50
C GLU A 308 6.23 -9.29 -30.22
N ALA A 309 7.46 -8.86 -29.89
CA ALA A 309 7.71 -8.01 -28.73
C ALA A 309 7.01 -6.66 -28.89
N ARG A 310 7.09 -6.06 -30.08
CA ARG A 310 6.39 -4.80 -30.37
C ARG A 310 4.88 -4.91 -30.18
N LYS A 311 4.24 -5.97 -30.70
CA LYS A 311 2.79 -6.20 -30.52
C LYS A 311 2.40 -6.49 -29.07
N CYS A 312 3.30 -7.09 -28.28
CA CYS A 312 3.03 -7.45 -26.90
C CYS A 312 3.20 -6.27 -25.94
N CYS A 313 4.13 -5.37 -26.23
CA CYS A 313 4.53 -4.31 -25.31
C CYS A 313 4.00 -2.94 -25.73
N ARG A 314 3.91 -2.65 -27.03
CA ARG A 314 3.59 -1.30 -27.52
C ARG A 314 2.12 -1.19 -27.90
N GLU A 315 1.41 -0.39 -27.14
CA GLU A 315 0.17 0.25 -27.55
C GLU A 315 0.47 1.74 -27.78
N VAL A 316 -0.38 2.47 -28.51
CA VAL A 316 -0.19 3.92 -28.69
C VAL A 316 -1.48 4.57 -28.26
N LEU A 317 -1.58 4.75 -26.94
CA LEU A 317 -2.75 5.31 -26.27
C LEU A 317 -2.28 6.44 -25.36
N ASN A 318 -3.23 7.20 -24.81
CA ASN A 318 -2.97 8.10 -23.70
C ASN A 318 -3.91 7.65 -22.58
N ASP A 319 -3.55 6.55 -21.93
CA ASP A 319 -4.33 5.89 -20.89
C ASP A 319 -3.66 5.95 -19.50
N GLY A 320 -2.47 6.56 -19.44
CA GLY A 320 -1.61 6.72 -18.28
C GLY A 320 -0.56 5.63 -18.15
N GLU A 321 -0.58 4.58 -18.97
CA GLU A 321 0.35 3.46 -18.91
C GLU A 321 1.44 3.55 -19.98
N PHE A 322 2.71 3.42 -19.59
CA PHE A 322 3.84 3.55 -20.50
C PHE A 322 5.03 2.68 -20.09
N TRP A 323 5.91 2.38 -21.04
CA TRP A 323 7.19 1.73 -20.78
C TRP A 323 8.33 2.74 -20.69
N MET A 324 9.34 2.41 -19.87
CA MET A 324 10.63 3.08 -19.88
C MET A 324 11.77 2.10 -19.60
N SER A 325 12.99 2.53 -19.89
CA SER A 325 14.18 1.74 -19.57
C SER A 325 14.41 1.67 -18.05
N MET A 326 15.02 0.58 -17.57
CA MET A 326 15.45 0.48 -16.17
C MET A 326 16.45 1.58 -15.78
N GLU A 327 17.25 2.07 -16.75
CA GLU A 327 18.17 3.19 -16.56
C GLU A 327 17.43 4.50 -16.28
N ASP A 328 16.40 4.81 -17.08
CA ASP A 328 15.55 6.00 -16.88
C ASP A 328 14.73 5.88 -15.59
N PHE A 329 14.19 4.69 -15.31
CA PHE A 329 13.45 4.43 -14.08
C PHE A 329 14.31 4.71 -12.84
N THR A 330 15.53 4.16 -12.79
CA THR A 330 16.45 4.36 -11.66
C THR A 330 16.90 5.82 -11.52
N ARG A 331 16.88 6.58 -12.62
CA ARG A 331 17.28 7.99 -12.66
C ARG A 331 16.16 8.95 -12.24
N LEU A 332 14.92 8.67 -12.64
CA LEU A 332 13.78 9.58 -12.50
C LEU A 332 12.90 9.26 -11.28
N PHE A 333 13.02 8.06 -10.72
CA PHE A 333 12.27 7.62 -9.56
C PHE A 333 13.16 7.51 -8.33
N GLU A 334 12.60 7.84 -7.16
CA GLU A 334 13.31 7.81 -5.89
C GLU A 334 13.34 6.39 -5.32
N SER A 335 12.19 5.72 -5.36
CA SER A 335 12.00 4.45 -4.68
C SER A 335 11.01 3.52 -5.36
N ILE A 336 11.15 2.24 -5.04
CA ILE A 336 10.19 1.19 -5.35
C ILE A 336 9.76 0.48 -4.06
N ASP A 337 8.46 0.26 -3.95
CA ASP A 337 7.78 -0.41 -2.85
C ASP A 337 7.21 -1.73 -3.35
N ILE A 338 7.59 -2.84 -2.72
CA ILE A 338 7.09 -4.18 -3.02
C ILE A 338 6.37 -4.70 -1.78
N CYS A 339 5.10 -5.04 -1.92
CA CYS A 339 4.32 -5.65 -0.85
C CYS A 339 3.83 -7.04 -1.27
N CYS A 340 4.17 -8.04 -0.46
CA CYS A 340 3.93 -9.45 -0.79
C CYS A 340 3.28 -10.19 0.39
N LEU A 341 2.39 -11.15 0.08
CA LEU A 341 1.86 -12.07 1.10
C LEU A 341 2.96 -12.99 1.66
N CYS A 342 3.94 -13.35 0.83
CA CYS A 342 5.08 -14.17 1.20
C CYS A 342 6.35 -13.72 0.45
N PRO A 343 7.50 -13.53 1.13
CA PRO A 343 8.74 -13.08 0.50
C PRO A 343 9.57 -14.21 -0.15
N ASP A 344 9.02 -15.43 -0.30
CA ASP A 344 9.72 -16.60 -0.86
C ASP A 344 10.39 -16.35 -2.22
N PHE A 345 9.86 -15.41 -3.00
CA PHE A 345 10.41 -15.02 -4.30
C PHE A 345 11.85 -14.48 -4.22
N LEU A 346 12.28 -13.98 -3.06
CA LEU A 346 13.63 -13.46 -2.85
C LEU A 346 14.71 -14.54 -3.02
N ASP A 347 14.39 -15.80 -2.74
CA ASP A 347 15.35 -16.91 -2.83
C ASP A 347 15.29 -17.61 -4.21
N GLY A 348 14.33 -17.26 -5.06
CA GLY A 348 14.15 -17.81 -6.41
C GLY A 348 13.80 -19.31 -6.46
N SER A 349 13.64 -19.99 -5.32
CA SER A 349 13.30 -21.41 -5.20
C SER A 349 11.89 -21.58 -4.62
N SER A 350 11.07 -22.44 -5.23
CA SER A 350 9.73 -22.77 -4.75
C SER A 350 9.71 -23.73 -3.55
N ASP A 351 10.84 -24.36 -3.23
CA ASP A 351 10.89 -25.45 -2.25
C ASP A 351 11.17 -24.95 -0.82
N CYS A 352 11.49 -23.66 -0.68
CA CYS A 352 11.92 -23.02 0.56
C CYS A 352 10.90 -21.95 0.95
N HIS A 353 10.46 -21.99 2.21
CA HIS A 353 9.49 -21.04 2.74
C HIS A 353 10.11 -20.22 3.87
N TRP A 354 9.87 -18.92 3.83
CA TRP A 354 10.24 -18.01 4.90
C TRP A 354 9.42 -18.31 6.16
N THR A 355 10.10 -18.44 7.29
CA THR A 355 9.43 -18.47 8.59
C THR A 355 9.23 -17.04 9.07
N SER A 356 7.98 -16.59 9.16
CA SER A 356 7.64 -15.27 9.66
C SER A 356 7.36 -15.28 11.17
N LYS A 357 7.80 -14.22 11.86
CA LYS A 357 7.41 -13.91 13.23
C LYS A 357 7.01 -12.46 13.31
N ARG A 358 5.89 -12.20 13.98
CA ARG A 358 5.37 -10.86 14.16
C ARG A 358 5.42 -10.48 15.64
N HIS A 359 5.82 -9.25 15.91
CA HIS A 359 5.97 -8.72 17.26
C HIS A 359 5.27 -7.38 17.37
N PHE A 360 4.51 -7.22 18.45
CA PHE A 360 3.70 -6.05 18.71
C PHE A 360 4.04 -5.45 20.05
N GLY A 361 3.94 -4.13 20.13
CA GLY A 361 4.27 -3.41 21.34
C GLY A 361 4.05 -1.93 21.16
N ARG A 362 4.26 -1.23 22.27
CA ARG A 362 4.17 0.22 22.33
C ARG A 362 5.35 0.77 23.11
N TRP A 363 5.86 1.91 22.66
CA TRP A 363 6.79 2.71 23.45
C TRP A 363 6.05 3.41 24.58
N ASN A 364 6.41 3.05 25.81
CA ASN A 364 5.94 3.70 27.01
C ASN A 364 7.03 4.70 27.44
N ALA A 365 6.77 5.99 27.19
CA ALA A 365 7.62 7.07 27.68
C ALA A 365 7.66 7.06 29.21
N GLU A 366 6.52 6.80 29.87
CA GLU A 366 6.42 6.81 31.32
C GLU A 366 5.46 5.73 31.80
N LYS A 367 5.77 5.10 32.93
CA LYS A 367 4.85 4.19 33.61
C LYS A 367 4.91 4.42 35.11
N PHE A 368 3.76 4.62 35.74
CA PHE A 368 3.68 4.66 37.20
C PHE A 368 3.79 3.24 37.76
N MET A 369 4.89 2.93 38.45
CA MET A 369 5.14 1.65 39.09
C MET A 369 5.86 1.84 40.41
N TYR A 370 5.56 1.01 41.41
CA TYR A 370 6.18 1.07 42.75
C TYR A 370 6.12 2.47 43.40
N ASN A 371 4.98 3.17 43.28
CA ASN A 371 4.77 4.53 43.80
C ASN A 371 5.74 5.59 43.23
N THR A 372 6.29 5.39 42.03
CA THR A 372 7.17 6.36 41.35
C THR A 372 6.95 6.28 39.83
N PHE A 373 7.18 7.40 39.12
CA PHE A 373 7.20 7.41 37.66
C PHE A 373 8.53 6.84 37.15
N ILE A 374 8.46 5.83 36.30
CA ILE A 374 9.61 5.29 35.58
C ILE A 374 9.60 5.88 34.18
N HIS A 375 10.56 6.77 33.89
CA HIS A 375 10.74 7.38 32.58
C HIS A 375 11.57 6.49 31.63
N HIS A 376 11.31 6.62 30.33
CA HIS A 376 11.95 5.90 29.23
C HIS A 376 11.87 4.38 29.38
N LEU A 377 10.70 3.84 29.74
CA LEU A 377 10.57 2.40 30.03
C LEU A 377 10.90 1.55 28.80
N THR A 378 10.31 1.89 27.64
CA THR A 378 10.61 1.26 26.34
C THR A 378 10.96 2.27 25.24
N ALA A 379 11.03 3.56 25.55
CA ALA A 379 11.43 4.64 24.64
C ALA A 379 12.85 5.10 24.96
N GLY A 380 13.83 4.25 24.63
CA GLY A 380 15.25 4.47 24.94
C GLY A 380 15.94 5.51 24.06
N GLY A 381 15.34 5.83 22.91
CA GLY A 381 15.87 6.69 21.86
C GLY A 381 16.92 5.99 21.00
N ASP A 382 17.66 6.75 20.20
CA ASP A 382 18.66 6.23 19.26
C ASP A 382 19.90 5.65 19.94
N ILE A 383 20.80 5.07 19.14
CA ILE A 383 22.03 4.46 19.64
C ILE A 383 22.97 5.48 20.31
N ILE A 384 22.81 6.79 20.07
CA ILE A 384 23.63 7.83 20.69
C ILE A 384 23.28 7.96 22.19
N LYS A 385 22.02 7.73 22.58
CA LYS A 385 21.57 7.75 23.98
C LYS A 385 21.99 6.50 24.77
N THR A 386 23.29 6.38 25.06
CA THR A 386 23.92 5.21 25.72
C THR A 386 23.28 4.75 27.02
N GLU A 387 22.73 5.66 27.83
CA GLU A 387 22.14 5.34 29.13
C GLU A 387 20.76 4.67 29.02
N THR A 388 20.05 4.91 27.91
CA THR A 388 18.65 4.53 27.74
C THR A 388 18.39 3.66 26.51
N PHE A 389 19.27 3.63 25.50
CA PHE A 389 19.11 2.86 24.26
C PHE A 389 18.76 1.38 24.51
N TRP A 390 19.41 0.74 25.47
CA TRP A 390 19.17 -0.68 25.81
C TRP A 390 17.76 -0.93 26.37
N LYS A 391 17.00 0.11 26.72
CA LYS A 391 15.61 0.02 27.18
C LYS A 391 14.62 -0.13 26.03
N ASN A 392 15.01 0.16 24.78
CA ASN A 392 14.16 -0.10 23.62
C ASN A 392 13.77 -1.59 23.53
N PRO A 393 12.65 -1.94 22.86
CA PRO A 393 12.29 -3.33 22.60
C PRO A 393 13.43 -4.09 21.93
N GLN A 394 13.69 -5.31 22.40
CA GLN A 394 14.73 -6.20 21.88
C GLN A 394 14.10 -7.52 21.48
N PHE A 395 14.42 -7.98 20.27
CA PHE A 395 13.95 -9.25 19.73
C PHE A 395 15.15 -10.10 19.33
N ARG A 396 15.04 -11.40 19.53
CA ARG A 396 16.07 -12.36 19.15
C ARG A 396 15.57 -13.22 18.00
N VAL A 397 16.32 -13.21 16.92
CA VAL A 397 16.09 -14.07 15.76
C VAL A 397 17.27 -15.03 15.65
N THR A 398 16.97 -16.29 15.39
CA THR A 398 17.97 -17.30 15.01
C THR A 398 17.76 -17.57 13.54
N ILE A 399 18.81 -17.46 12.75
CA ILE A 399 18.81 -17.92 11.36
C ILE A 399 19.36 -19.35 11.43
N ASP A 400 18.47 -20.32 11.18
CA ASP A 400 18.85 -21.72 11.15
C ASP A 400 19.60 -22.02 9.84
N GLU A 401 20.53 -22.98 9.86
CA GLU A 401 21.19 -23.44 8.63
C GLU A 401 20.12 -23.97 7.66
N LEU A 402 20.17 -23.50 6.41
CA LEU A 402 19.31 -24.03 5.36
C LEU A 402 19.57 -25.51 5.13
N ASN A 403 18.53 -26.27 4.80
CA ASN A 403 18.69 -27.64 4.32
C ASN A 403 19.47 -27.64 2.98
N GLU A 404 20.05 -28.79 2.60
CA GLU A 404 20.86 -28.91 1.37
C GLU A 404 20.07 -28.49 0.11
N ASP A 405 18.76 -28.72 0.10
CA ASP A 405 17.87 -28.37 -1.01
C ASP A 405 17.76 -26.83 -1.18
N CYS A 406 17.72 -26.08 -0.07
CA CYS A 406 17.63 -24.61 -0.04
C CYS A 406 19.00 -23.91 -0.12
N ALA A 407 20.09 -24.58 0.26
CA ALA A 407 21.43 -24.00 0.31
C ALA A 407 22.07 -23.76 -1.08
N SER A 408 21.40 -24.11 -2.18
CA SER A 408 21.93 -23.99 -3.54
C SER A 408 21.91 -22.55 -4.12
N GLY A 409 21.28 -21.59 -3.43
CA GLY A 409 21.16 -20.19 -3.83
C GLY A 409 22.35 -19.29 -3.47
N GLN A 410 22.37 -18.05 -4.00
CA GLN A 410 23.45 -17.07 -3.80
C GLN A 410 23.54 -16.49 -2.38
N ARG A 411 22.49 -16.62 -1.56
CA ARG A 411 22.42 -16.04 -0.21
C ARG A 411 21.66 -16.97 0.76
N PRO A 412 22.31 -17.94 1.43
CA PRO A 412 21.58 -18.90 2.25
C PRO A 412 21.03 -18.31 3.56
N GLU A 413 21.70 -17.34 4.19
CA GLU A 413 21.26 -16.80 5.48
C GLU A 413 20.80 -15.34 5.38
N ASN A 414 19.52 -15.11 5.08
CA ASN A 414 18.92 -13.78 5.04
C ASN A 414 17.90 -13.56 6.17
N ILE A 415 17.69 -12.30 6.53
CA ILE A 415 16.59 -11.85 7.38
C ILE A 415 15.93 -10.63 6.73
N LEU A 416 14.60 -10.61 6.72
CA LEU A 416 13.80 -9.47 6.32
C LEU A 416 13.10 -8.91 7.57
N VAL A 417 13.33 -7.63 7.85
CA VAL A 417 12.72 -6.92 8.98
C VAL A 417 11.85 -5.81 8.41
N SER A 418 10.54 -5.93 8.60
CA SER A 418 9.59 -4.86 8.35
C SER A 418 9.19 -4.23 9.68
N LEU A 419 9.21 -2.90 9.75
CA LEU A 419 8.85 -2.12 10.93
C LEU A 419 7.75 -1.14 10.54
N MET A 420 6.67 -1.14 11.31
CA MET A 420 5.54 -0.24 11.10
C MET A 420 5.24 0.55 12.37
N GLN A 421 4.77 1.79 12.21
CA GLN A 421 4.22 2.60 13.27
C GLN A 421 2.69 2.58 13.22
N ASN A 422 2.05 2.24 14.33
CA ASN A 422 0.60 2.38 14.50
C ASN A 422 0.25 3.76 15.07
N HIS A 423 -0.87 4.31 14.62
CA HIS A 423 -1.41 5.60 15.03
C HIS A 423 -2.57 5.45 16.01
N GLU A 424 -2.66 6.34 16.99
CA GLU A 424 -3.72 6.26 18.00
C GLU A 424 -5.05 6.85 17.54
N LYS A 425 -5.04 7.86 16.66
CA LYS A 425 -6.28 8.50 16.19
C LYS A 425 -6.63 8.04 14.78
N ARG A 426 -7.92 8.09 14.48
CA ARG A 426 -8.49 7.71 13.19
C ARG A 426 -8.04 8.64 12.06
N ASN A 427 -8.11 9.97 12.28
CA ASN A 427 -7.73 10.98 11.29
C ASN A 427 -6.25 10.88 10.93
N ARG A 428 -5.96 10.34 9.74
CA ARG A 428 -4.62 10.05 9.23
C ARG A 428 -3.76 11.31 9.14
N ASN A 429 -4.29 12.41 8.61
CA ASN A 429 -3.52 13.64 8.43
C ASN A 429 -3.29 14.43 9.73
N SER A 430 -3.98 14.06 10.81
CA SER A 430 -3.74 14.63 12.14
C SER A 430 -2.66 13.90 12.96
N GLN A 431 -2.00 12.90 12.35
CA GLN A 431 -0.96 12.11 12.99
C GLN A 431 0.44 12.70 12.73
N GLU A 432 1.26 12.72 13.78
CA GLU A 432 2.70 12.92 13.64
C GLU A 432 3.37 11.55 13.47
N ASN A 433 4.20 11.42 12.43
CA ASN A 433 5.14 10.32 12.31
C ASN A 433 6.28 10.55 13.32
N TYR A 434 6.59 9.53 14.12
CA TYR A 434 7.74 9.60 15.02
C TYR A 434 8.95 9.00 14.30
N ASP A 435 10.15 9.47 14.65
CA ASP A 435 11.37 8.79 14.23
C ASP A 435 11.37 7.36 14.77
N ILE A 436 11.26 6.40 13.87
CA ILE A 436 11.31 4.96 14.17
C ILE A 436 12.47 4.31 13.41
N GLY A 437 13.01 3.23 13.99
CA GLY A 437 14.09 2.49 13.39
C GLY A 437 14.47 1.27 14.22
N PHE A 438 15.32 0.43 13.65
CA PHE A 438 15.85 -0.75 14.30
C PHE A 438 17.34 -0.91 14.03
N TYR A 439 18.00 -1.70 14.87
CA TYR A 439 19.40 -2.10 14.69
C TYR A 439 19.47 -3.61 14.74
N VAL A 440 20.17 -4.20 13.77
CA VAL A 440 20.44 -5.64 13.75
C VAL A 440 21.86 -5.87 14.27
N PHE A 441 21.98 -6.74 15.27
CA PHE A 441 23.27 -7.11 15.85
C PHE A 441 23.46 -8.62 15.71
N GLU A 442 24.61 -9.02 15.18
CA GLU A 442 25.05 -10.41 15.26
C GLU A 442 25.45 -10.75 16.70
N VAL A 443 24.96 -11.86 17.23
CA VAL A 443 25.23 -12.29 18.62
C VAL A 443 25.68 -13.74 18.64
N SER A 444 26.88 -14.01 19.18
CA SER A 444 27.41 -15.37 19.29
C SER A 444 26.55 -16.26 20.21
N ILE A 445 26.29 -17.48 19.75
CA ILE A 445 25.54 -18.52 20.49
C ILE A 445 26.28 -18.82 21.81
N GLY A 446 25.71 -18.40 22.94
CA GLY A 446 26.25 -18.65 24.28
C GLY A 446 26.23 -17.45 25.24
N ARG A 447 26.14 -16.21 24.74
CA ARG A 447 25.97 -15.01 25.59
C ARG A 447 24.47 -14.80 25.87
N GLN A 448 23.96 -15.48 26.91
CA GLN A 448 22.52 -15.53 27.23
C GLN A 448 21.97 -14.37 28.09
N SER A 449 22.77 -13.37 28.50
CA SER A 449 22.22 -12.34 29.39
C SER A 449 21.38 -11.33 28.62
N ASP A 450 20.15 -11.07 29.08
CA ASP A 450 19.32 -9.89 28.71
C ASP A 450 20.07 -8.55 28.84
N ALA A 451 21.22 -8.55 29.51
CA ALA A 451 22.14 -7.44 29.64
C ALA A 451 23.06 -7.21 28.41
N TYR A 452 22.95 -7.98 27.32
CA TYR A 452 23.88 -7.88 26.19
C TYR A 452 24.01 -6.45 25.66
N LEU A 453 22.91 -5.73 25.37
CA LEU A 453 22.99 -4.32 24.95
C LEU A 453 23.51 -3.36 26.04
N ARG A 454 23.40 -3.69 27.33
CA ARG A 454 24.11 -2.90 28.37
C ARG A 454 25.63 -3.05 28.26
N THR A 455 26.12 -4.15 27.69
CA THR A 455 27.54 -4.51 27.62
C THR A 455 28.20 -4.34 26.26
N VAL A 456 27.48 -4.45 25.13
CA VAL A 456 28.05 -4.36 23.76
C VAL A 456 28.88 -3.10 23.58
N ARG A 457 28.45 -1.97 24.14
CA ARG A 457 29.18 -0.70 24.03
C ARG A 457 30.37 -0.52 24.97
N LYS A 458 30.64 -1.43 25.91
CA LYS A 458 31.95 -1.41 26.58
C LYS A 458 33.07 -1.89 25.66
N ASP A 459 32.75 -2.75 24.68
CA ASP A 459 33.76 -3.40 23.85
C ASP A 459 33.73 -2.97 22.36
N THR A 460 32.64 -2.34 21.89
CA THR A 460 32.59 -1.71 20.55
C THR A 460 32.84 -0.21 20.67
N GLN A 461 34.12 0.18 20.76
CA GLN A 461 34.53 1.50 20.28
C GLN A 461 34.45 1.45 18.74
N LEU A 462 33.44 2.11 18.18
CA LEU A 462 33.44 2.54 16.78
C LEU A 462 34.42 3.70 16.61
#